data_AF-A0A850MBR0-F1
#
_entry.id   AF-A0A850MBR0-F1
#
_cell.length_a   1.000
_cell.length_b   1.000
_cell.length_c   1.000
_cell.angle_alpha   90.00
_cell.angle_beta   90.00
_cell.angle_gamma   90.00
#
_symmetry.space_group_name_H-M   'P 1'
#
loop_
_entity.id
_entity.type
_entity.pdbx_description
1 polymer ?
#
loop_
_entity_poly.entity_id
_entity_poly.type
_entity_poly.pdbx_seq_one_letter_code
_entity_poly.pdbx_strand_id
1 'polypeptide(L)'
;MNENEDYHEFGEHTKSKLKLLGSYIPQWDYIVGRRRPKHFIIDCMAGTGYNEIENKKVKGSALIACKRLKYKLNLKIILIEKDTKKFKTLQKSVEEYLKDTNLIDELEKINFHCRDCNKIIDSVLNDIRDSISLFVIDSYSAPINELIEKIGSRTLNPRPFRMGTEIFIFFNAPYLNHYGKACINYKYEDLIKKTPLSKEERGAKKKIEEFNRIFGDESWQKVFKKFSETKDRIVHLLKLYIHKLKRFFRFAVPLSVKDYKGKLKYFFIFVTNHYEAFDMVYKKRNQIEIEGTLIQYCNLGRKFNLQENSRRILFKNLKRRISKDERILLSKILRYKTDFETDYFDENLERFFETLLKNRIDKQDEKISLKKGQKTLSPFKKKVEKISRTNALDYFQNLLSQLYEKKILKKGKRINGIGESFDRYYINPRFLRPNF
;
A
#
# COMPACT_ATOMS: atom_id res chain seq x y z
N MET A 1 -8.32 27.50 11.17
CA MET A 1 -8.44 26.09 10.74
C MET A 1 -9.55 25.48 11.59
N ASN A 2 -10.65 25.05 10.99
CA ASN A 2 -11.78 24.45 11.72
C ASN A 2 -11.39 23.05 12.22
N GLU A 3 -11.39 22.86 13.54
CA GLU A 3 -10.97 21.62 14.21
C GLU A 3 -11.90 20.41 13.93
N ASN A 4 -13.05 20.63 13.28
CA ASN A 4 -14.03 19.58 13.00
C ASN A 4 -13.80 18.80 11.68
N GLU A 5 -12.94 19.26 10.77
CA GLU A 5 -12.69 18.53 9.50
C GLU A 5 -11.67 17.38 9.64
N ASP A 6 -10.78 17.42 10.64
CA ASP A 6 -9.74 16.40 10.82
C ASP A 6 -10.26 15.07 11.41
N TYR A 7 -11.40 15.08 12.12
CA TYR A 7 -11.97 13.88 12.74
C TYR A 7 -12.45 12.84 11.71
N HIS A 8 -12.99 13.28 10.57
CA HIS A 8 -13.35 12.37 9.47
C HIS A 8 -12.10 11.76 8.80
N GLU A 9 -10.96 12.47 8.82
CA GLU A 9 -9.71 11.98 8.20
C GLU A 9 -8.99 10.92 9.05
N PHE A 10 -9.28 10.85 10.36
CA PHE A 10 -8.66 9.86 11.26
C PHE A 10 -9.14 8.42 11.07
N GLY A 11 -10.33 8.24 10.48
CA GLY A 11 -10.98 6.94 10.32
C GLY A 11 -10.36 6.04 9.25
N GLU A 12 -10.29 6.51 8.01
CA GLU A 12 -10.01 5.66 6.85
C GLU A 12 -8.60 5.06 6.84
N HIS A 13 -7.60 5.83 7.28
CA HIS A 13 -6.23 5.32 7.37
C HIS A 13 -6.11 4.28 8.49
N THR A 14 -6.82 4.47 9.61
CA THR A 14 -6.89 3.51 10.70
C THR A 14 -7.59 2.23 10.26
N LYS A 15 -8.72 2.33 9.52
CA LYS A 15 -9.39 1.17 8.90
C LYS A 15 -8.45 0.38 7.98
N SER A 16 -7.68 1.07 7.14
CA SER A 16 -6.74 0.44 6.21
C SER A 16 -5.63 -0.34 6.94
N LYS A 17 -5.06 0.27 7.99
CA LYS A 17 -4.11 -0.38 8.91
C LYS A 17 -4.71 -1.66 9.50
N LEU A 18 -5.87 -1.55 10.11
CA LEU A 18 -6.51 -2.64 10.84
C LEU A 18 -6.94 -3.77 9.88
N LYS A 19 -7.42 -3.44 8.68
CA LYS A 19 -7.72 -4.41 7.61
C LYS A 19 -6.47 -5.19 7.21
N LEU A 20 -5.34 -4.51 7.04
CA LEU A 20 -4.08 -5.15 6.69
C LEU A 20 -3.62 -6.11 7.78
N LEU A 21 -3.56 -5.66 9.05
CA LEU A 21 -3.21 -6.50 10.19
C LEU A 21 -4.15 -7.71 10.32
N GLY A 22 -5.46 -7.49 10.25
CA GLY A 22 -6.46 -8.55 10.34
C GLY A 22 -6.38 -9.59 9.22
N SER A 23 -5.92 -9.18 8.03
CA SER A 23 -5.68 -10.11 6.91
C SER A 23 -4.33 -10.81 7.00
N TYR A 24 -3.32 -10.14 7.55
CA TYR A 24 -1.95 -10.63 7.58
C TYR A 24 -1.71 -11.64 8.70
N ILE A 25 -2.15 -11.32 9.93
CA ILE A 25 -1.85 -12.14 11.11
C ILE A 25 -2.24 -13.62 10.91
N PRO A 26 -3.42 -13.97 10.35
CA PRO A 26 -3.75 -15.36 10.07
C PRO A 26 -2.80 -16.05 9.07
N GLN A 27 -2.26 -15.29 8.11
CA GLN A 27 -1.36 -15.83 7.09
C GLN A 27 0.07 -15.96 7.61
N TRP A 28 0.54 -14.98 8.37
CA TRP A 28 1.76 -15.09 9.16
C TRP A 28 1.73 -16.37 9.98
N ASP A 29 0.67 -16.52 10.76
CA ASP A 29 0.44 -17.66 11.62
C ASP A 29 0.52 -19.01 10.89
N TYR A 30 0.08 -19.04 9.62
CA TYR A 30 0.20 -20.18 8.74
C TYR A 30 1.64 -20.42 8.24
N ILE A 31 2.32 -19.37 7.78
CA ILE A 31 3.69 -19.43 7.22
C ILE A 31 4.70 -19.85 8.28
N VAL A 32 4.70 -19.14 9.41
CA VAL A 32 5.72 -19.32 10.43
C VAL A 32 5.31 -20.39 11.44
N GLY A 33 4.00 -20.62 11.61
CA GLY A 33 3.47 -21.37 12.74
C GLY A 33 3.51 -22.88 12.66
N ARG A 34 4.00 -23.48 11.57
CA ARG A 34 4.21 -24.93 11.48
C ARG A 34 5.50 -25.40 12.15
N ARG A 35 6.46 -24.52 12.38
CA ARG A 35 7.85 -24.91 12.70
C ARG A 35 8.23 -24.79 14.16
N ARG A 36 7.49 -24.04 14.99
CA ARG A 36 7.81 -23.86 16.42
C ARG A 36 6.59 -23.96 17.32
N PRO A 37 6.78 -24.42 18.57
CA PRO A 37 5.66 -24.62 19.48
C PRO A 37 5.08 -23.30 19.99
N LYS A 38 5.85 -22.22 20.16
CA LYS A 38 5.39 -20.98 20.80
C LYS A 38 5.43 -19.78 19.86
N HIS A 39 4.34 -19.02 19.83
CA HIS A 39 4.20 -17.81 19.03
C HIS A 39 3.83 -16.62 19.89
N PHE A 40 4.36 -15.45 19.54
CA PHE A 40 4.07 -14.20 20.23
C PHE A 40 3.57 -13.14 19.23
N ILE A 41 2.48 -12.48 19.58
CA ILE A 41 2.12 -11.18 18.99
C ILE A 41 2.37 -10.12 20.05
N ILE A 42 3.23 -9.15 19.75
CA ILE A 42 3.61 -8.08 20.65
C ILE A 42 3.10 -6.77 20.06
N ASP A 43 2.14 -6.14 20.74
CA ASP A 43 1.68 -4.80 20.42
C ASP A 43 2.39 -3.78 21.31
N CYS A 44 3.35 -3.06 20.73
CA CYS A 44 4.24 -2.16 21.45
C CYS A 44 3.58 -0.84 21.87
N MET A 45 2.42 -0.51 21.28
CA MET A 45 1.62 0.68 21.57
C MET A 45 0.12 0.32 21.45
N ALA A 46 -0.35 -0.56 22.33
CA ALA A 46 -1.65 -1.21 22.21
C ALA A 46 -2.85 -0.27 22.31
N GLY A 47 -2.67 0.97 22.81
CA GLY A 47 -3.74 1.96 22.91
C GLY A 47 -4.81 1.51 23.89
N THR A 48 -6.07 1.68 23.51
CA THR A 48 -7.26 1.36 24.32
C THR A 48 -7.94 0.05 23.93
N GLY A 49 -7.39 -0.70 22.96
CA GLY A 49 -8.01 -1.91 22.40
C GLY A 49 -9.06 -1.62 21.32
N TYR A 50 -9.97 -0.66 21.54
CA TYR A 50 -10.87 -0.12 20.52
C TYR A 50 -10.41 1.23 19.97
N ASN A 51 -10.70 1.50 18.71
CA ASN A 51 -10.62 2.82 18.09
C ASN A 51 -12.04 3.35 17.86
N GLU A 52 -12.21 4.66 17.97
CA GLU A 52 -13.45 5.33 17.59
C GLU A 52 -13.30 5.89 16.18
N ILE A 53 -14.14 5.41 15.27
CA ILE A 53 -14.13 5.83 13.87
C ILE A 53 -15.57 6.11 13.45
N GLU A 54 -15.89 7.35 13.11
CA GLU A 54 -17.24 7.77 12.71
C GLU A 54 -18.29 7.38 13.78
N ASN A 55 -17.98 7.66 15.06
CA ASN A 55 -18.78 7.31 16.24
C ASN A 55 -19.06 5.80 16.40
N LYS A 56 -18.29 4.94 15.73
CA LYS A 56 -18.37 3.48 15.86
C LYS A 56 -17.11 2.96 16.53
N LYS A 57 -17.28 2.03 17.48
CA LYS A 57 -16.18 1.25 18.06
C LYS A 57 -15.67 0.25 17.03
N VAL A 58 -14.41 0.39 16.64
CA VAL A 58 -13.71 -0.50 15.72
C VAL A 58 -12.58 -1.19 16.48
N LYS A 59 -12.48 -2.53 16.35
CA LYS A 59 -11.43 -3.32 17.00
C LYS A 59 -10.04 -2.85 16.57
N GLY A 60 -9.20 -2.47 17.54
CA GLY A 60 -7.80 -2.11 17.34
C GLY A 60 -6.88 -3.32 17.18
N SER A 61 -5.58 -3.06 17.04
CA SER A 61 -4.54 -4.08 16.84
C SER A 61 -4.52 -5.13 17.95
N ALA A 62 -4.64 -4.72 19.21
CA ALA A 62 -4.72 -5.62 20.36
C ALA A 62 -5.88 -6.63 20.24
N LEU A 63 -7.10 -6.17 19.92
CA LEU A 63 -8.27 -7.04 19.81
C LEU A 63 -8.23 -7.91 18.53
N ILE A 64 -7.62 -7.40 17.45
CA ILE A 64 -7.34 -8.20 16.26
C ILE A 64 -6.38 -9.36 16.60
N ALA A 65 -5.36 -9.11 17.43
CA ALA A 65 -4.49 -10.17 17.92
C ALA A 65 -5.26 -11.16 18.80
N CYS A 66 -6.09 -10.69 19.74
CA CYS A 66 -6.90 -11.55 20.62
C CYS A 66 -7.83 -12.48 19.84
N LYS A 67 -8.39 -12.03 18.71
CA LYS A 67 -9.20 -12.87 17.83
C LYS A 67 -8.48 -14.16 17.37
N ARG A 68 -7.15 -14.19 17.39
CA ARG A 68 -6.36 -15.36 16.98
C ARG A 68 -6.29 -16.47 18.01
N LEU A 69 -6.56 -16.17 19.28
CA LEU A 69 -6.51 -17.16 20.37
C LEU A 69 -7.44 -18.35 20.08
N LYS A 70 -8.63 -18.10 19.50
CA LYS A 70 -9.59 -19.13 19.06
C LYS A 70 -8.98 -20.20 18.14
N TYR A 71 -7.94 -19.88 17.38
CA TYR A 71 -7.41 -20.76 16.34
C TYR A 71 -6.07 -21.39 16.71
N LYS A 72 -5.46 -20.98 17.83
CA LYS A 72 -4.08 -21.38 18.12
C LYS A 72 -3.81 -21.54 19.61
N LEU A 73 -3.69 -22.80 20.01
CA LEU A 73 -3.43 -23.21 21.40
C LEU A 73 -2.18 -22.55 21.99
N ASN A 74 -1.11 -22.40 21.20
CA ASN A 74 0.20 -21.93 21.69
C ASN A 74 0.54 -20.48 21.32
N LEU A 75 -0.46 -19.65 21.06
CA LEU A 75 -0.28 -18.21 20.87
C LEU A 75 -0.28 -17.50 22.22
N LYS A 76 0.72 -16.65 22.45
CA LYS A 76 0.74 -15.68 23.54
C LYS A 76 0.69 -14.27 22.98
N ILE A 77 0.10 -13.35 23.72
CA ILE A 77 -0.04 -11.94 23.32
C ILE A 77 0.60 -11.09 24.41
N ILE A 78 1.39 -10.10 24.00
CA ILE A 78 1.99 -9.12 24.90
C ILE A 78 1.50 -7.73 24.48
N LEU A 79 0.80 -7.04 25.38
CA LEU A 79 0.20 -5.73 25.13
C LEU A 79 0.86 -4.67 26.00
N ILE A 80 1.48 -3.68 25.37
CA ILE A 80 2.23 -2.62 26.05
C ILE A 80 1.55 -1.28 25.79
N GLU A 81 1.23 -0.55 26.86
CA GLU A 81 0.71 0.82 26.78
C GLU A 81 1.31 1.64 27.94
N LYS A 82 1.86 2.81 27.62
CA LYS A 82 2.55 3.65 28.61
C LYS A 82 1.60 4.55 29.39
N ASP A 83 0.49 4.94 28.76
CA ASP A 83 -0.50 5.81 29.37
C ASP A 83 -1.42 5.00 30.29
N THR A 84 -1.36 5.30 31.59
CA THR A 84 -2.11 4.56 32.62
C THR A 84 -3.62 4.55 32.38
N LYS A 85 -4.20 5.63 31.83
CA LYS A 85 -5.65 5.68 31.56
C LYS A 85 -5.99 4.77 30.38
N LYS A 86 -5.25 4.88 29.28
CA LYS A 86 -5.44 4.00 28.11
C LYS A 86 -5.20 2.54 28.44
N PHE A 87 -4.18 2.25 29.25
CA PHE A 87 -3.85 0.90 29.72
C PHE A 87 -5.01 0.27 30.51
N LYS A 88 -5.61 1.01 31.45
CA LYS A 88 -6.79 0.51 32.19
C LYS A 88 -7.97 0.23 31.25
N THR A 89 -8.21 1.11 30.28
CA THR A 89 -9.24 0.91 29.25
C THR A 89 -8.94 -0.29 28.35
N LEU A 90 -7.68 -0.52 28.02
CA LEU A 90 -7.21 -1.66 27.24
C LEU A 90 -7.50 -2.98 27.93
N GLN A 91 -7.16 -3.11 29.22
CA GLN A 91 -7.44 -4.32 29.99
C GLN A 91 -8.94 -4.64 29.98
N LYS A 92 -9.79 -3.65 30.32
CA LYS A 92 -11.25 -3.80 30.28
C LYS A 92 -11.75 -4.20 28.90
N SER A 93 -11.27 -3.53 27.84
CA SER A 93 -11.69 -3.81 26.47
C SER A 93 -11.31 -5.21 26.01
N VAL A 94 -10.15 -5.73 26.44
CA VAL A 94 -9.72 -7.09 26.14
C VAL A 94 -10.57 -8.11 26.91
N GLU A 95 -10.79 -7.90 28.21
CA GLU A 95 -11.63 -8.77 29.03
C GLU A 95 -13.07 -8.85 28.50
N GLU A 96 -13.70 -7.71 28.21
CA GLU A 96 -15.03 -7.62 27.60
C GLU A 96 -15.06 -8.37 26.27
N TYR A 97 -14.07 -8.14 25.39
CA TYR A 97 -13.99 -8.82 24.11
C TYR A 97 -13.87 -10.35 24.24
N LEU A 98 -13.06 -10.83 25.18
CA LEU A 98 -12.90 -12.27 25.41
C LEU A 98 -14.17 -12.89 26.00
N LYS A 99 -14.88 -12.19 26.89
CA LYS A 99 -16.21 -12.61 27.37
C LYS A 99 -17.21 -12.71 26.22
N ASP A 100 -17.33 -11.66 25.41
CA ASP A 100 -18.25 -11.60 24.26
C ASP A 100 -17.96 -12.68 23.20
N THR A 101 -16.75 -13.24 23.18
CA THR A 101 -16.33 -14.25 22.22
C THR A 101 -16.17 -15.65 22.81
N ASN A 102 -16.56 -15.86 24.07
CA ASN A 102 -16.40 -17.12 24.82
C ASN A 102 -14.94 -17.61 24.84
N LEU A 103 -14.01 -16.69 25.07
CA LEU A 103 -12.56 -16.92 25.15
C LEU A 103 -11.97 -16.38 26.47
N ILE A 104 -12.78 -16.22 27.51
CA ILE A 104 -12.33 -15.61 28.77
C ILE A 104 -11.20 -16.41 29.44
N ASP A 105 -11.20 -17.72 29.31
CA ASP A 105 -10.15 -18.61 29.81
C ASP A 105 -8.80 -18.36 29.12
N GLU A 106 -8.81 -17.77 27.92
CA GLU A 106 -7.60 -17.42 27.18
C GLU A 106 -6.92 -16.14 27.70
N LEU A 107 -7.51 -15.45 28.68
CA LEU A 107 -6.94 -14.24 29.28
C LEU A 107 -5.54 -14.50 29.87
N GLU A 108 -5.28 -15.72 30.37
CA GLU A 108 -3.98 -16.14 30.89
C GLU A 108 -2.84 -16.12 29.84
N LYS A 109 -3.20 -16.13 28.55
CA LYS A 109 -2.25 -16.07 27.43
C LYS A 109 -1.87 -14.63 27.06
N ILE A 110 -2.45 -13.64 27.74
CA ILE A 110 -2.25 -12.21 27.48
C ILE A 110 -1.47 -11.57 28.63
N ASN A 111 -0.28 -11.06 28.32
CA ASN A 111 0.54 -10.31 29.26
C ASN A 111 0.37 -8.81 29.02
N PHE A 112 -0.02 -8.08 30.06
CA PHE A 112 -0.21 -6.63 30.01
C PHE A 112 0.95 -5.89 30.68
N HIS A 113 1.44 -4.81 30.06
CA HIS A 113 2.47 -3.96 30.66
C HIS A 113 2.13 -2.46 30.55
N CYS A 114 1.99 -1.81 31.71
CA CYS A 114 1.79 -0.36 31.83
C CYS A 114 3.15 0.38 31.89
N ARG A 115 3.91 0.38 30.79
CA ARG A 115 5.29 0.89 30.72
C ARG A 115 5.61 1.46 29.33
N ASP A 116 6.66 2.30 29.26
CA ASP A 116 7.24 2.69 27.98
C ASP A 116 7.88 1.46 27.31
N CYS A 117 7.53 1.21 26.05
CA CYS A 117 8.02 0.06 25.30
C CYS A 117 9.56 0.03 25.22
N ASN A 118 10.23 1.18 25.06
CA ASN A 118 11.69 1.22 24.99
C ASN A 118 12.36 0.76 26.29
N LYS A 119 11.66 0.90 27.43
CA LYS A 119 12.17 0.53 28.75
C LYS A 119 11.94 -0.95 29.09
N ILE A 120 10.87 -1.55 28.59
CA ILE A 120 10.50 -2.93 28.94
C ILE A 120 10.90 -3.95 27.87
N ILE A 121 11.27 -3.50 26.67
CA ILE A 121 11.53 -4.41 25.55
C ILE A 121 12.59 -5.45 25.87
N ASP A 122 13.65 -5.13 26.62
CA ASP A 122 14.70 -6.10 26.96
C ASP A 122 14.14 -7.27 27.79
N SER A 123 13.25 -6.99 28.74
CA SER A 123 12.52 -8.01 29.51
C SER A 123 11.62 -8.85 28.59
N VAL A 124 10.84 -8.19 27.73
CA VAL A 124 9.96 -8.88 26.76
C VAL A 124 10.78 -9.79 25.84
N LEU A 125 11.94 -9.31 25.37
CA LEU A 125 12.82 -10.11 24.53
C LEU A 125 13.37 -11.30 25.32
N ASN A 126 13.78 -11.14 26.57
CA ASN A 126 14.21 -12.25 27.41
C ASN A 126 13.10 -13.29 27.61
N ASP A 127 11.86 -12.87 27.81
CA ASP A 127 10.71 -13.76 28.03
C ASP A 127 10.37 -14.59 26.79
N ILE A 128 10.33 -13.96 25.62
CA ILE A 128 9.95 -14.69 24.39
C ILE A 128 11.07 -15.58 23.86
N ARG A 129 12.33 -15.36 24.28
CA ARG A 129 13.51 -16.13 23.82
C ARG A 129 13.51 -16.27 22.29
N ASP A 130 13.85 -17.45 21.78
CA ASP A 130 13.92 -17.70 20.34
C ASP A 130 12.54 -18.02 19.72
N SER A 131 11.44 -17.61 20.35
CA SER A 131 10.11 -17.86 19.80
C SER A 131 9.86 -17.01 18.56
N ILE A 132 8.94 -17.48 17.72
CA ILE A 132 8.49 -16.71 16.57
C ILE A 132 7.60 -15.59 17.08
N SER A 133 7.84 -14.38 16.60
CA SER A 133 7.32 -13.15 17.16
C SER A 133 6.94 -12.15 16.06
N LEU A 134 5.71 -11.64 16.12
CA LEU A 134 5.27 -10.51 15.31
C LEU A 134 5.14 -9.28 16.21
N PHE A 135 5.92 -8.24 15.91
CA PHE A 135 5.86 -6.95 16.59
C PHE A 135 5.00 -5.97 15.78
N VAL A 136 4.11 -5.25 16.47
CA VAL A 136 3.34 -4.14 15.92
C VAL A 136 3.78 -2.85 16.62
N ILE A 137 4.36 -1.91 15.87
CA ILE A 137 4.97 -0.68 16.39
C ILE A 137 4.28 0.55 15.77
N ASP A 138 3.18 0.98 16.37
CA ASP A 138 2.38 2.13 15.93
C ASP A 138 2.82 3.46 16.57
N SER A 139 4.06 3.86 16.27
CA SER A 139 4.57 5.15 16.73
C SER A 139 4.39 6.23 15.66
N TYR A 140 3.41 7.12 15.84
CA TYR A 140 3.26 8.28 14.94
C TYR A 140 4.45 9.25 14.98
N SER A 141 5.18 9.31 16.09
CA SER A 141 6.31 10.25 16.30
C SER A 141 7.32 9.83 17.38
N ALA A 142 7.15 8.66 18.01
CA ALA A 142 8.10 8.23 19.03
C ALA A 142 9.41 7.76 18.38
N PRO A 143 10.57 8.08 18.96
CA PRO A 143 11.85 7.53 18.50
C PRO A 143 11.89 6.03 18.82
N ILE A 144 11.43 5.20 17.88
CA ILE A 144 11.37 3.72 18.01
C ILE A 144 12.64 3.03 17.52
N ASN A 145 13.69 3.78 17.25
CA ASN A 145 14.88 3.20 16.66
C ASN A 145 15.65 2.32 17.62
N GLU A 146 15.77 2.73 18.88
CA GLU A 146 16.36 1.87 19.91
C GLU A 146 15.55 0.58 20.06
N LEU A 147 14.21 0.67 20.07
CA LEU A 147 13.30 -0.48 20.06
C LEU A 147 13.54 -1.41 18.86
N ILE A 148 13.60 -0.86 17.63
CA ILE A 148 13.86 -1.66 16.42
C ILE A 148 15.26 -2.26 16.44
N GLU A 149 16.28 -1.53 16.90
CA GLU A 149 17.65 -2.03 17.01
C GLU A 149 17.75 -3.17 18.02
N LYS A 150 17.06 -3.09 19.17
CA LYS A 150 16.98 -4.18 20.14
C LYS A 150 16.28 -5.41 19.57
N ILE A 151 15.13 -5.24 18.92
CA ILE A 151 14.41 -6.35 18.26
C ILE A 151 15.24 -6.94 17.10
N GLY A 152 15.83 -6.07 16.29
CA GLY A 152 16.60 -6.42 15.09
C GLY A 152 17.94 -7.07 15.42
N SER A 153 18.65 -6.65 16.46
CA SER A 153 19.92 -7.27 16.87
C SER A 153 19.74 -8.74 17.25
N ARG A 154 18.53 -9.10 17.70
CA ARG A 154 18.15 -10.49 17.97
C ARG A 154 18.15 -11.38 16.72
N THR A 155 17.92 -10.80 15.55
CA THR A 155 17.88 -11.54 14.28
C THR A 155 19.28 -11.81 13.72
N LEU A 156 20.29 -11.05 14.19
CA LEU A 156 21.69 -11.11 13.74
C LEU A 156 22.53 -12.18 14.45
N ASN A 157 22.02 -12.80 15.52
CA ASN A 157 22.76 -13.75 16.34
C ASN A 157 22.89 -15.13 15.67
N PRO A 158 24.07 -15.79 15.74
CA PRO A 158 25.01 -16.08 14.65
C PRO A 158 24.56 -17.20 13.69
N ARG A 159 23.29 -17.64 13.73
CA ARG A 159 22.74 -18.54 12.72
C ARG A 159 22.28 -17.70 11.53
N PRO A 160 22.44 -18.18 10.27
CA PRO A 160 22.01 -17.43 9.09
C PRO A 160 20.55 -17.01 9.27
N PHE A 161 20.34 -15.69 9.43
CA PHE A 161 19.06 -14.99 9.65
C PHE A 161 17.99 -15.82 10.36
N ARG A 162 17.87 -15.67 11.69
CA ARG A 162 16.80 -16.31 12.46
C ARG A 162 15.43 -15.98 11.84
N MET A 163 14.84 -17.00 11.21
CA MET A 163 13.49 -16.92 10.65
C MET A 163 12.50 -16.90 11.81
N GLY A 164 11.61 -15.91 11.85
CA GLY A 164 10.50 -15.88 12.80
C GLY A 164 10.28 -14.56 13.55
N THR A 165 11.17 -13.58 13.43
CA THR A 165 10.91 -12.22 13.93
C THR A 165 10.49 -11.30 12.79
N GLU A 166 9.33 -10.68 12.95
CA GLU A 166 8.76 -9.76 11.98
C GLU A 166 8.25 -8.52 12.69
N ILE A 167 8.28 -7.38 11.99
CA ILE A 167 7.83 -6.11 12.55
C ILE A 167 6.96 -5.37 11.53
N PHE A 168 5.84 -4.85 12.03
CA PHE A 168 5.09 -3.80 11.38
C PHE A 168 5.39 -2.45 12.01
N ILE A 169 5.86 -1.51 11.20
CA ILE A 169 6.29 -0.18 11.62
C ILE A 169 5.42 0.86 10.94
N PHE A 170 4.93 1.84 11.70
CA PHE A 170 4.20 2.99 11.18
C PHE A 170 5.15 4.18 11.07
N PHE A 171 5.43 4.60 9.83
CA PHE A 171 6.41 5.64 9.51
C PHE A 171 5.75 6.88 8.90
N ASN A 172 5.61 7.93 9.70
CA ASN A 172 4.95 9.18 9.30
C ASN A 172 5.91 10.13 8.55
N ALA A 173 6.24 9.80 7.29
CA ALA A 173 7.11 10.64 6.48
C ALA A 173 6.59 12.08 6.24
N PRO A 174 5.27 12.34 6.08
CA PRO A 174 4.76 13.71 5.99
C PRO A 174 5.06 14.56 7.23
N TYR A 175 4.92 14.00 8.43
CA TYR A 175 5.32 14.65 9.68
C TYR A 175 6.80 15.01 9.65
N LEU A 176 7.66 14.04 9.31
CA LEU A 176 9.10 14.26 9.23
C LEU A 176 9.46 15.34 8.20
N ASN A 177 8.79 15.36 7.05
CA ASN A 177 8.98 16.41 6.05
C ASN A 177 8.59 17.80 6.58
N HIS A 178 7.49 17.92 7.32
CA HIS A 178 7.06 19.20 7.88
C HIS A 178 8.07 19.75 8.88
N TYR A 179 8.47 18.95 9.87
CA TYR A 179 9.40 19.40 10.92
C TYR A 179 10.85 19.52 10.43
N GLY A 180 11.28 18.67 9.49
CA GLY A 180 12.64 18.74 8.96
C GLY A 180 12.93 20.03 8.18
N LYS A 181 11.91 20.62 7.53
CA LYS A 181 12.03 21.94 6.89
C LYS A 181 12.32 23.04 7.91
N ALA A 182 11.67 22.99 9.07
CA ALA A 182 11.89 23.96 10.13
C ALA A 182 13.30 23.83 10.74
N CYS A 183 13.90 22.64 10.66
CA CYS A 183 15.18 22.34 11.29
C CYS A 183 16.40 22.55 10.37
N ILE A 184 16.24 22.59 9.04
CA ILE A 184 17.37 22.57 8.10
C ILE A 184 18.32 23.77 8.22
N ASN A 185 17.80 24.92 8.67
CA ASN A 185 18.59 26.14 8.80
C ASN A 185 19.47 26.16 10.06
N TYR A 186 19.31 25.18 10.95
CA TYR A 186 20.11 25.06 12.16
C TYR A 186 21.16 23.96 11.98
N LYS A 187 22.43 24.28 12.23
CA LYS A 187 23.46 23.26 12.42
C LYS A 187 23.42 22.79 13.87
N TYR A 188 23.50 21.48 14.06
CA TYR A 188 23.38 20.89 15.40
C TYR A 188 24.54 21.32 16.31
N GLU A 189 25.76 21.40 15.75
CA GLU A 189 26.97 21.82 16.45
C GLU A 189 26.88 23.26 16.94
N ASP A 190 26.29 24.15 16.14
CA ASP A 190 26.10 25.56 16.50
C ASP A 190 25.10 25.67 17.67
N LEU A 191 24.02 24.87 17.65
CA LEU A 191 23.02 24.80 18.72
C LEU A 191 23.57 24.17 20.02
N ILE A 192 24.63 23.36 19.96
CA ILE A 192 25.28 22.82 21.16
C ILE A 192 26.17 23.89 21.81
N LYS A 193 26.91 24.66 21.01
CA LYS A 193 27.87 25.66 21.49
C LYS A 193 27.21 26.94 21.98
N LYS A 194 26.02 27.27 21.46
CA LYS A 194 25.30 28.49 21.81
C LYS A 194 24.58 28.36 23.15
N THR A 195 24.89 29.26 24.08
CA THR A 195 24.17 29.42 25.36
C THR A 195 24.05 30.91 25.70
N PRO A 196 22.84 31.42 25.99
CA PRO A 196 21.55 30.72 26.03
C PRO A 196 20.93 30.49 24.63
N LEU A 197 20.11 29.46 24.51
CA LEU A 197 19.29 29.20 23.30
C LEU A 197 17.93 29.89 23.39
N SER A 198 17.46 30.42 22.27
CA SER A 198 16.08 30.90 22.12
C SER A 198 15.08 29.75 22.29
N LYS A 199 13.79 30.06 22.47
CA LYS A 199 12.73 29.04 22.55
C LYS A 199 12.65 28.21 21.25
N GLU A 200 12.80 28.86 20.11
CA GLU A 200 12.78 28.24 18.79
C GLU A 200 13.99 27.33 18.57
N GLU A 201 15.18 27.81 18.95
CA GLU A 201 16.43 27.04 18.87
C GLU A 201 16.39 25.79 19.76
N ARG A 202 15.82 25.88 20.96
CA ARG A 202 15.58 24.71 21.81
C ARG A 202 14.64 23.70 21.16
N GLY A 203 13.59 24.19 20.51
CA GLY A 203 12.65 23.34 19.75
C GLY A 203 13.33 22.64 18.58
N ALA A 204 14.11 23.39 17.78
CA ALA A 204 14.89 22.86 16.66
C ALA A 204 15.91 21.82 17.13
N LYS A 205 16.67 22.11 18.19
CA LYS A 205 17.65 21.18 18.78
C LYS A 205 17.01 19.84 19.12
N LYS A 206 15.88 19.86 19.86
CA LYS A 206 15.15 18.65 20.24
C LYS A 206 14.67 17.85 19.03
N LYS A 207 14.21 18.53 17.97
CA LYS A 207 13.76 17.88 16.74
C LYS A 207 14.89 17.32 15.89
N ILE A 208 16.03 17.99 15.84
CA ILE A 208 17.24 17.46 15.20
C ILE A 208 17.69 16.19 15.94
N GLU A 209 17.71 16.19 17.27
CA GLU A 209 18.04 15.00 18.06
C GLU A 209 17.07 13.85 17.81
N GLU A 210 15.77 14.13 17.74
CA GLU A 210 14.73 13.15 17.39
C GLU A 210 14.98 12.56 15.99
N PHE A 211 15.31 13.39 15.00
CA PHE A 211 15.55 12.95 13.64
C PHE A 211 16.86 12.16 13.52
N ASN A 212 17.93 12.61 14.17
CA ASN A 212 19.19 11.88 14.26
C ASN A 212 18.95 10.51 14.91
N ARG A 213 18.11 10.42 15.95
CA ARG A 213 17.68 9.13 16.50
C ARG A 213 16.94 8.28 15.48
N ILE A 214 16.00 8.84 14.68
CA ILE A 214 15.18 8.14 13.67
C ILE A 214 15.98 7.70 12.43
N PHE A 215 16.99 8.44 12.00
CA PHE A 215 17.78 8.10 10.82
C PHE A 215 19.13 7.46 11.17
N GLY A 216 19.56 7.56 12.43
CA GLY A 216 20.85 7.10 12.94
C GLY A 216 21.92 8.19 12.93
N ASP A 217 21.78 9.21 12.09
CA ASP A 217 22.73 10.31 11.91
C ASP A 217 22.05 11.52 11.23
N GLU A 218 22.87 12.49 10.80
CA GLU A 218 22.42 13.71 10.11
C GLU A 218 22.17 13.54 8.59
N SER A 219 22.21 12.31 8.06
CA SER A 219 22.02 12.07 6.62
C SER A 219 20.68 12.59 6.10
N TRP A 220 19.65 12.67 6.95
CA TRP A 220 18.36 13.25 6.60
C TRP A 220 18.49 14.73 6.22
N GLN A 221 19.40 15.51 6.83
CA GLN A 221 19.60 16.91 6.46
C GLN A 221 20.08 17.04 5.00
N LYS A 222 20.93 16.10 4.55
CA LYS A 222 21.41 16.05 3.16
C LYS A 222 20.24 15.87 2.18
N VAL A 223 19.20 15.13 2.58
CA VAL A 223 17.97 14.98 1.76
C VAL A 223 17.26 16.33 1.62
N PHE A 224 17.10 17.09 2.69
CA PHE A 224 16.44 18.40 2.60
C PHE A 224 17.27 19.43 1.82
N LYS A 225 18.60 19.38 1.93
CA LYS A 225 19.51 20.26 1.17
C LYS A 225 19.49 19.94 -0.32
N LYS A 226 19.38 18.65 -0.68
CA LYS A 226 19.41 18.17 -2.06
C LYS A 226 18.08 18.31 -2.79
N PHE A 227 16.95 18.13 -2.12
CA PHE A 227 15.63 18.05 -2.75
C PHE A 227 14.71 19.18 -2.28
N SER A 228 14.30 20.04 -3.22
CA SER A 228 13.33 21.13 -3.01
C SER A 228 11.89 20.62 -2.99
N GLU A 229 11.58 19.56 -3.74
CA GLU A 229 10.24 18.99 -3.86
C GLU A 229 9.87 18.09 -2.68
N THR A 230 8.64 18.25 -2.16
CA THR A 230 8.14 17.49 -1.00
C THR A 230 8.05 16.00 -1.29
N LYS A 231 7.61 15.63 -2.50
CA LYS A 231 7.49 14.23 -2.92
C LYS A 231 8.86 13.55 -2.93
N ASP A 232 9.87 14.23 -3.47
CA ASP A 232 11.23 13.68 -3.56
C ASP A 232 11.89 13.56 -2.20
N ARG A 233 11.72 14.55 -1.31
CA ARG A 233 12.19 14.44 0.08
C ARG A 233 11.60 13.23 0.78
N ILE A 234 10.27 13.05 0.71
CA ILE A 234 9.59 11.92 1.35
C ILE A 234 10.15 10.58 0.84
N VAL A 235 10.33 10.43 -0.47
CA VAL A 235 10.90 9.20 -1.07
C VAL A 235 12.32 8.94 -0.57
N HIS A 236 13.16 9.98 -0.46
CA HIS A 236 14.54 9.81 -0.02
C HIS A 236 14.66 9.59 1.50
N LEU A 237 13.82 10.24 2.31
CA LEU A 237 13.73 9.93 3.75
C LEU A 237 13.31 8.48 3.98
N LEU A 238 12.30 8.00 3.24
CA LEU A 238 11.89 6.60 3.30
C LEU A 238 13.03 5.65 2.89
N LYS A 239 13.80 5.98 1.84
CA LYS A 239 14.96 5.18 1.43
C LYS A 239 16.03 5.10 2.51
N LEU A 240 16.35 6.22 3.17
CA LEU A 240 17.30 6.24 4.30
C LEU A 240 16.81 5.33 5.43
N TYR A 241 15.54 5.45 5.80
CA TYR A 241 14.96 4.63 6.86
C TYR A 241 14.96 3.13 6.51
N ILE A 242 14.56 2.77 5.28
CA ILE A 242 14.62 1.38 4.79
C ILE A 242 16.04 0.84 4.77
N HIS A 243 17.02 1.64 4.34
CA HIS A 243 18.42 1.23 4.33
C HIS A 243 18.90 0.90 5.74
N LYS A 244 18.52 1.70 6.74
CA LYS A 244 18.80 1.40 8.15
C LYS A 244 18.16 0.09 8.60
N LEU A 245 16.88 -0.12 8.30
CA LEU A 245 16.17 -1.37 8.66
C LEU A 245 16.83 -2.61 8.02
N LYS A 246 17.35 -2.48 6.80
CA LYS A 246 18.03 -3.56 6.09
C LYS A 246 19.33 -4.05 6.73
N ARG A 247 19.86 -3.32 7.71
CA ARG A 247 20.98 -3.79 8.55
C ARG A 247 20.58 -4.97 9.44
N PHE A 248 19.29 -5.10 9.78
CA PHE A 248 18.75 -6.14 10.66
C PHE A 248 17.82 -7.13 9.94
N PHE A 249 17.22 -6.70 8.82
CA PHE A 249 16.23 -7.46 8.08
C PHE A 249 16.58 -7.58 6.60
N ARG A 250 16.49 -8.78 6.05
CA ARG A 250 16.72 -9.03 4.62
C ARG A 250 15.71 -8.29 3.75
N PHE A 251 14.46 -8.20 4.20
CA PHE A 251 13.36 -7.58 3.48
C PHE A 251 12.72 -6.45 4.27
N ALA A 252 12.40 -5.37 3.56
CA ALA A 252 11.68 -4.21 4.08
C ALA A 252 10.73 -3.71 2.99
N VAL A 253 9.43 -3.81 3.24
CA VAL A 253 8.36 -3.49 2.28
C VAL A 253 7.59 -2.28 2.78
N PRO A 254 7.75 -1.10 2.18
CA PRO A 254 6.89 0.03 2.47
C PRO A 254 5.57 -0.09 1.70
N LEU A 255 4.47 0.22 2.37
CA LEU A 255 3.13 0.37 1.82
C LEU A 255 2.66 1.79 2.10
N SER A 256 2.38 2.57 1.06
CA SER A 256 1.86 3.93 1.26
C SER A 256 0.41 3.88 1.71
N VAL A 257 0.09 4.52 2.84
CA VAL A 257 -1.28 4.74 3.28
C VAL A 257 -1.68 6.15 2.92
N LYS A 258 -2.74 6.26 2.11
CA LYS A 258 -3.29 7.52 1.62
C LYS A 258 -4.69 7.71 2.17
N ASP A 259 -5.11 8.96 2.30
CA ASP A 259 -6.52 9.27 2.57
C ASP A 259 -7.40 9.12 1.31
N TYR A 260 -8.69 9.40 1.46
CA TYR A 260 -9.68 9.33 0.36
C TYR A 260 -9.40 10.33 -0.77
N LYS A 261 -8.62 11.40 -0.51
CA LYS A 261 -8.16 12.37 -1.51
C LYS A 261 -6.86 11.91 -2.20
N GLY A 262 -6.29 10.78 -1.80
CA GLY A 262 -5.04 10.26 -2.32
C GLY A 262 -3.78 10.91 -1.72
N LYS A 263 -3.92 11.76 -0.70
CA LYS A 263 -2.78 12.38 0.00
C LYS A 263 -2.15 11.35 0.94
N LEU A 264 -0.84 11.25 0.88
CA LEU A 264 -0.05 10.36 1.72
C LEU A 264 -0.18 10.78 3.20
N LYS A 265 -0.57 9.85 4.07
CA LYS A 265 -0.63 10.04 5.52
C LYS A 265 0.59 9.46 6.21
N TYR A 266 0.97 8.22 5.88
CA TYR A 266 2.18 7.56 6.40
C TYR A 266 2.54 6.36 5.52
N PHE A 267 3.68 5.73 5.81
CA PHE A 267 4.05 4.43 5.29
C PHE A 267 3.87 3.38 6.37
N PHE A 268 3.26 2.26 6.00
CA PHE A 268 3.31 1.04 6.77
C PHE A 268 4.48 0.21 6.26
N ILE A 269 5.49 -0.04 7.09
CA ILE A 269 6.70 -0.74 6.69
C ILE A 269 6.71 -2.09 7.37
N PHE A 270 6.66 -3.14 6.56
CA PHE A 270 6.83 -4.51 7.02
C PHE A 270 8.28 -4.93 6.86
N VAL A 271 8.90 -5.44 7.92
CA VAL A 271 10.26 -5.99 7.87
C VAL A 271 10.28 -7.45 8.31
N THR A 272 11.02 -8.26 7.58
CA THR A 272 11.13 -9.70 7.82
C THR A 272 12.44 -10.26 7.26
N ASN A 273 12.87 -11.39 7.81
CA ASN A 273 13.89 -12.26 7.22
C ASN A 273 13.30 -13.45 6.45
N HIS A 274 11.97 -13.62 6.47
CA HIS A 274 11.28 -14.74 5.85
C HIS A 274 10.79 -14.38 4.43
N TYR A 275 11.31 -15.09 3.42
CA TYR A 275 10.98 -14.81 2.02
C TYR A 275 9.48 -14.97 1.70
N GLU A 276 8.83 -16.03 2.19
CA GLU A 276 7.39 -16.24 1.92
C GLU A 276 6.51 -15.15 2.54
N ALA A 277 6.87 -14.66 3.73
CA ALA A 277 6.16 -13.56 4.37
C ALA A 277 6.35 -12.25 3.58
N PHE A 278 7.58 -12.00 3.11
CA PHE A 278 7.89 -10.90 2.20
C PHE A 278 7.04 -10.97 0.92
N ASP A 279 7.06 -12.09 0.21
CA ASP A 279 6.35 -12.27 -1.07
C ASP A 279 4.84 -12.06 -0.89
N MET A 280 4.28 -12.56 0.21
CA MET A 280 2.87 -12.40 0.55
C MET A 280 2.50 -10.94 0.81
N VAL A 281 3.24 -10.22 1.67
CA VAL A 281 2.98 -8.79 1.92
C VAL A 281 3.18 -7.97 0.65
N TYR A 282 4.17 -8.33 -0.16
CA TYR A 282 4.43 -7.67 -1.43
C TYR A 282 3.26 -7.84 -2.42
N LYS A 283 2.73 -9.06 -2.56
CA LYS A 283 1.52 -9.33 -3.36
C LYS A 283 0.30 -8.58 -2.83
N LYS A 284 0.12 -8.55 -1.50
CA LYS A 284 -0.99 -7.85 -0.85
C LYS A 284 -0.90 -6.33 -1.04
N ARG A 285 0.31 -5.77 -0.98
CA ARG A 285 0.58 -4.37 -1.30
C ARG A 285 0.09 -4.04 -2.69
N ASN A 286 0.48 -4.82 -3.70
CA ASN A 286 0.07 -4.58 -5.08
C ASN A 286 -1.46 -4.62 -5.20
N GLN A 287 -2.12 -5.59 -4.54
CA GLN A 287 -3.58 -5.65 -4.48
C GLN A 287 -4.19 -4.36 -3.88
N ILE A 288 -3.68 -3.88 -2.75
CA ILE A 288 -4.19 -2.68 -2.07
C ILE A 288 -3.97 -1.43 -2.93
N GLU A 289 -2.81 -1.29 -3.58
CA GLU A 289 -2.52 -0.16 -4.47
C GLU A 289 -3.47 -0.14 -5.68
N ILE A 290 -3.79 -1.31 -6.24
CA ILE A 290 -4.77 -1.47 -7.33
C ILE A 290 -6.18 -1.13 -6.84
N GLU A 291 -6.62 -1.67 -5.71
CA GLU A 291 -7.93 -1.38 -5.09
C GLU A 291 -8.11 0.12 -4.83
N GLY A 292 -7.09 0.77 -4.24
CA GLY A 292 -7.11 2.21 -3.97
C GLY A 292 -7.18 3.05 -5.24
N THR A 293 -6.45 2.66 -6.28
CA THR A 293 -6.50 3.30 -7.59
C THR A 293 -7.89 3.20 -8.21
N LEU A 294 -8.54 2.03 -8.13
CA LEU A 294 -9.89 1.82 -8.64
C LEU A 294 -10.94 2.64 -7.88
N ILE A 295 -10.84 2.73 -6.57
CA ILE A 295 -11.74 3.56 -5.74
C ILE A 295 -11.62 5.03 -6.15
N GLN A 296 -10.40 5.54 -6.37
CA GLN A 296 -10.19 6.91 -6.86
C GLN A 296 -10.86 7.14 -8.22
N TYR A 297 -10.73 6.20 -9.16
CA TYR A 297 -11.41 6.31 -10.46
C TYR A 297 -12.94 6.27 -10.34
N CYS A 298 -13.50 5.40 -9.48
CA CYS A 298 -14.93 5.37 -9.21
C CYS A 298 -15.43 6.68 -8.61
N ASN A 299 -14.68 7.25 -7.67
CA ASN A 299 -15.03 8.52 -7.02
C ASN A 299 -14.94 9.69 -8.00
N LEU A 300 -13.95 9.72 -8.90
CA LEU A 300 -13.90 10.68 -10.01
C LEU A 300 -15.13 10.53 -10.91
N GLY A 301 -15.49 9.30 -11.29
CA GLY A 301 -16.67 9.05 -12.11
C GLY A 301 -18.00 9.44 -11.45
N ARG A 302 -18.08 9.41 -10.11
CA ARG A 302 -19.22 9.96 -9.35
C ARG A 302 -19.18 11.48 -9.29
N LYS A 303 -18.02 12.07 -8.98
CA LYS A 303 -17.83 13.53 -8.90
C LYS A 303 -18.16 14.24 -10.21
N PHE A 304 -17.84 13.63 -11.35
CA PHE A 304 -18.11 14.19 -12.67
C PHE A 304 -19.46 13.73 -13.26
N ASN A 305 -20.32 13.09 -12.46
CA ASN A 305 -21.59 12.52 -12.88
C ASN A 305 -21.51 11.75 -14.21
N LEU A 306 -20.40 11.02 -14.42
CA LEU A 306 -20.15 10.34 -15.68
C LEU A 306 -21.24 9.29 -15.88
N GLN A 307 -21.98 9.42 -16.98
CA GLN A 307 -22.92 8.42 -17.45
C GLN A 307 -22.24 7.05 -17.52
N GLU A 308 -23.02 5.98 -17.37
CA GLU A 308 -22.51 4.61 -17.26
C GLU A 308 -21.62 4.21 -18.47
N ASN A 309 -21.94 4.70 -19.66
CA ASN A 309 -21.15 4.52 -20.87
C ASN A 309 -19.74 5.12 -20.76
N SER A 310 -19.61 6.31 -20.16
CA SER A 310 -18.32 6.97 -19.92
C SER A 310 -17.50 6.25 -18.86
N ARG A 311 -18.15 5.68 -17.84
CA ARG A 311 -17.49 4.78 -16.86
C ARG A 311 -16.95 3.53 -17.55
N ARG A 312 -17.75 2.87 -18.40
CA ARG A 312 -17.33 1.69 -19.17
C ARG A 312 -16.13 1.97 -20.07
N ILE A 313 -16.09 3.12 -20.74
CA ILE A 313 -14.94 3.53 -21.58
C ILE A 313 -13.69 3.77 -20.73
N LEU A 314 -13.83 4.46 -19.59
CA LEU A 314 -12.74 4.69 -18.65
C LEU A 314 -12.14 3.36 -18.16
N PHE A 315 -13.00 2.39 -17.80
CA PHE A 315 -12.59 1.05 -17.37
C PHE A 315 -11.94 0.23 -18.49
N LYS A 316 -12.44 0.31 -19.73
CA LYS A 316 -11.84 -0.35 -20.89
C LYS A 316 -10.42 0.17 -21.16
N ASN A 317 -10.20 1.47 -20.99
CA ASN A 317 -8.87 2.08 -21.12
C ASN A 317 -7.94 1.71 -19.95
N LEU A 318 -8.48 1.59 -18.73
CA LEU A 318 -7.75 1.08 -17.56
C LEU A 318 -7.28 -0.36 -17.77
N LYS A 319 -8.15 -1.26 -18.24
CA LYS A 319 -7.78 -2.66 -18.56
C LYS A 319 -6.60 -2.74 -19.54
N ARG A 320 -6.51 -1.82 -20.50
CA ARG A 320 -5.40 -1.79 -21.47
C ARG A 320 -4.07 -1.37 -20.87
N ARG A 321 -4.08 -0.59 -19.79
CA ARG A 321 -2.88 -0.01 -19.15
C ARG A 321 -2.31 -0.83 -18.00
N ILE A 322 -3.04 -1.84 -17.54
CA ILE A 322 -2.62 -2.72 -16.46
C ILE A 322 -2.18 -4.09 -17.02
N SER A 323 -1.22 -4.72 -16.35
CA SER A 323 -0.64 -6.03 -16.68
C SER A 323 -1.68 -7.16 -16.65
N LYS A 324 -1.35 -8.33 -17.22
CA LYS A 324 -2.27 -9.49 -17.27
C LYS A 324 -2.76 -9.90 -15.87
N ASP A 325 -1.88 -9.92 -14.88
CA ASP A 325 -2.23 -10.28 -13.50
C ASP A 325 -3.13 -9.22 -12.85
N GLU A 326 -2.88 -7.94 -13.12
CA GLU A 326 -3.73 -6.83 -12.67
C GLU A 326 -5.11 -6.87 -13.35
N ARG A 327 -5.20 -7.30 -14.61
CA ARG A 327 -6.49 -7.54 -15.30
C ARG A 327 -7.27 -8.67 -14.64
N ILE A 328 -6.60 -9.77 -14.29
CA ILE A 328 -7.21 -10.89 -13.58
C ILE A 328 -7.72 -10.44 -12.21
N LEU A 329 -6.91 -9.73 -11.45
CA LEU A 329 -7.31 -9.18 -10.15
C LEU A 329 -8.48 -8.19 -10.28
N LEU A 330 -8.41 -7.26 -11.24
CA LEU A 330 -9.49 -6.33 -11.55
C LEU A 330 -10.79 -7.07 -11.90
N SER A 331 -10.72 -8.14 -12.69
CA SER A 331 -11.90 -8.94 -13.04
C SER A 331 -12.50 -9.66 -11.84
N LYS A 332 -11.67 -10.14 -10.90
CA LYS A 332 -12.12 -10.76 -9.63
C LYS A 332 -12.78 -9.75 -8.69
N ILE A 333 -12.20 -8.56 -8.56
CA ILE A 333 -12.75 -7.46 -7.74
C ILE A 333 -14.11 -7.02 -8.28
N LEU A 334 -14.25 -6.95 -9.60
CA LEU A 334 -15.52 -6.57 -10.24
C LEU A 334 -16.60 -7.64 -10.05
N ARG A 335 -16.26 -8.93 -10.16
CA ARG A 335 -17.19 -10.04 -9.86
C ARG A 335 -17.67 -10.02 -8.40
N TYR A 336 -16.75 -9.84 -7.46
CA TYR A 336 -17.09 -9.74 -6.03
C TYR A 336 -17.99 -8.55 -5.66
N LYS A 337 -18.06 -7.51 -6.50
CA LYS A 337 -18.93 -6.35 -6.30
C LYS A 337 -20.29 -6.49 -6.98
N THR A 338 -20.40 -7.33 -8.00
CA THR A 338 -21.68 -7.63 -8.67
C THR A 338 -22.51 -8.66 -7.90
N ASP A 339 -21.90 -9.43 -7.01
CA ASP A 339 -22.60 -10.43 -6.17
C ASP A 339 -23.51 -9.80 -5.08
N PHE A 340 -23.67 -8.47 -5.04
CA PHE A 340 -24.61 -7.77 -4.13
C PHE A 340 -25.83 -7.16 -4.82
N GLU A 341 -25.96 -7.24 -6.15
CA GLU A 341 -27.20 -6.90 -6.88
C GLU A 341 -27.32 -7.83 -8.10
N THR A 342 -28.28 -8.75 -8.02
CA THR A 342 -28.52 -9.91 -8.87
C THR A 342 -28.90 -9.61 -10.34
N ASP A 343 -28.44 -10.53 -11.21
CA ASP A 343 -29.13 -11.14 -12.36
C ASP A 343 -29.55 -10.34 -13.60
N TYR A 344 -29.29 -9.03 -13.70
CA TYR A 344 -29.70 -8.24 -14.88
C TYR A 344 -28.62 -8.04 -15.97
N PHE A 345 -27.48 -8.73 -15.86
CA PHE A 345 -26.25 -8.33 -16.58
C PHE A 345 -26.00 -9.06 -17.91
N ASP A 346 -26.60 -10.23 -18.16
CA ASP A 346 -26.21 -11.05 -19.32
C ASP A 346 -27.18 -10.92 -20.53
N GLU A 347 -28.52 -10.92 -20.34
CA GLU A 347 -29.46 -10.83 -21.48
C GLU A 347 -29.48 -9.46 -22.18
N ASN A 348 -29.23 -8.37 -21.44
CA ASN A 348 -29.22 -7.02 -22.04
C ASN A 348 -27.92 -6.70 -22.77
N LEU A 349 -26.83 -7.40 -22.47
CA LEU A 349 -25.56 -7.19 -23.16
C LEU A 349 -25.59 -7.81 -24.57
N GLU A 350 -26.18 -8.99 -24.72
CA GLU A 350 -26.37 -9.64 -26.03
C GLU A 350 -27.35 -8.85 -26.91
N ARG A 351 -28.53 -8.49 -26.38
CA ARG A 351 -29.49 -7.63 -27.11
C ARG A 351 -28.90 -6.29 -27.53
N PHE A 352 -28.02 -5.70 -26.71
CA PHE A 352 -27.35 -4.45 -27.04
C PHE A 352 -26.35 -4.59 -28.18
N PHE A 353 -25.56 -5.68 -28.21
CA PHE A 353 -24.63 -5.94 -29.31
C PHE A 353 -25.35 -6.28 -30.62
N GLU A 354 -26.44 -7.06 -30.57
CA GLU A 354 -27.26 -7.35 -31.75
C GLU A 354 -27.92 -6.08 -32.32
N THR A 355 -28.47 -5.23 -31.46
CA THR A 355 -29.10 -3.96 -31.86
C THR A 355 -28.09 -2.97 -32.45
N LEU A 356 -26.84 -2.95 -31.94
CA LEU A 356 -25.76 -2.11 -32.48
C LEU A 356 -25.20 -2.62 -33.81
N LEU A 357 -25.23 -3.92 -34.05
CA LEU A 357 -24.84 -4.55 -35.32
C LEU A 357 -25.92 -4.34 -36.38
N LYS A 358 -27.20 -4.57 -36.05
CA LYS A 358 -28.34 -4.33 -36.96
C LYS A 358 -28.43 -2.87 -37.40
N ASN A 359 -28.39 -1.93 -36.45
CA ASN A 359 -28.46 -0.50 -36.73
C ASN A 359 -27.23 0.07 -37.48
N ARG A 360 -26.11 -0.66 -37.54
CA ARG A 360 -24.92 -0.26 -38.31
C ARG A 360 -24.91 -0.80 -39.74
N ILE A 361 -25.57 -1.93 -39.96
CA ILE A 361 -25.77 -2.53 -41.28
C ILE A 361 -26.85 -1.72 -42.03
N ASP A 362 -27.99 -1.47 -41.39
CA ASP A 362 -29.13 -0.77 -42.00
C ASP A 362 -28.82 0.70 -42.34
N LYS A 363 -27.97 1.38 -41.54
CA LYS A 363 -27.54 2.77 -41.80
C LYS A 363 -26.38 2.90 -42.80
N GLN A 364 -25.71 1.81 -43.16
CA GLN A 364 -24.67 1.81 -44.19
C GLN A 364 -25.26 1.69 -45.60
N ASP A 365 -26.37 0.97 -45.76
CA ASP A 365 -27.05 0.81 -47.06
C ASP A 365 -27.81 2.08 -47.50
N GLU A 366 -28.38 2.85 -46.56
CA GLU A 366 -29.05 4.12 -46.87
C GLU A 366 -28.10 5.23 -47.35
N LYS A 367 -26.83 5.22 -46.92
CA LYS A 367 -25.88 6.33 -47.18
C LYS A 367 -25.04 6.17 -48.45
N ILE A 368 -24.95 4.96 -49.00
CA ILE A 368 -24.20 4.67 -50.22
C ILE A 368 -24.93 5.19 -51.48
N SER A 369 -26.25 5.41 -51.39
CA SER A 369 -27.06 5.87 -52.52
C SER A 369 -26.89 7.36 -52.89
N LEU A 370 -26.26 8.20 -52.02
CA LEU A 370 -26.44 9.66 -52.12
C LEU A 370 -25.26 10.55 -52.55
N LYS A 371 -23.99 10.13 -52.65
CA LYS A 371 -22.89 11.08 -52.99
C LYS A 371 -21.72 10.50 -53.79
N LYS A 372 -21.69 10.76 -55.11
CA LYS A 372 -20.49 10.80 -55.97
C LYS A 372 -20.26 12.24 -56.45
N GLY A 373 -19.04 12.80 -56.29
CA GLY A 373 -18.59 13.98 -57.07
C GLY A 373 -17.51 14.90 -56.45
N GLN A 374 -16.21 14.65 -56.77
CA GLN A 374 -15.06 15.56 -57.09
C GLN A 374 -14.67 16.76 -56.16
N LYS A 375 -13.47 17.41 -56.15
CA LYS A 375 -12.00 17.20 -56.40
C LYS A 375 -11.26 18.51 -55.96
N THR A 376 -10.04 18.43 -55.39
CA THR A 376 -8.80 19.27 -55.57
C THR A 376 -8.00 19.58 -54.28
N LEU A 377 -6.68 19.78 -54.46
CA LEU A 377 -5.55 19.76 -53.50
C LEU A 377 -4.99 21.17 -53.17
N SER A 378 -4.34 21.34 -52.00
CA SER A 378 -3.48 22.51 -51.67
C SER A 378 -2.52 22.20 -50.47
N PRO A 379 -1.70 23.11 -49.94
CA PRO A 379 -0.30 23.47 -50.24
C PRO A 379 0.67 23.04 -49.10
N PHE A 380 0.54 21.82 -48.58
CA PHE A 380 1.24 21.34 -47.37
C PHE A 380 2.77 21.16 -47.52
N LYS A 381 3.29 21.22 -48.75
CA LYS A 381 4.65 20.79 -49.10
C LYS A 381 5.76 21.79 -48.76
N LYS A 382 5.43 23.01 -48.32
CA LYS A 382 6.42 24.06 -48.00
C LYS A 382 6.73 24.24 -46.51
N LYS A 383 6.08 23.50 -45.61
CA LYS A 383 6.17 23.76 -44.15
C LYS A 383 7.03 22.78 -43.35
N VAL A 384 7.75 21.87 -44.00
CA VAL A 384 8.38 20.71 -43.32
C VAL A 384 9.87 20.90 -42.95
N GLU A 385 10.55 21.96 -43.37
CA GLU A 385 12.02 22.06 -43.18
C GLU A 385 12.54 22.78 -41.93
N LYS A 386 11.71 23.02 -40.89
CA LYS A 386 12.25 23.49 -39.60
C LYS A 386 11.28 23.17 -38.47
N ILE A 387 11.69 22.32 -37.51
CA ILE A 387 11.57 22.50 -36.04
C ILE A 387 11.65 21.16 -35.28
N SER A 388 12.45 21.20 -34.21
CA SER A 388 12.77 20.15 -33.23
C SER A 388 11.70 19.91 -32.15
N ARG A 389 11.70 18.68 -31.63
CA ARG A 389 11.29 18.16 -30.29
C ARG A 389 9.99 18.56 -29.57
N THR A 390 9.19 19.54 -29.99
CA THR A 390 7.85 19.80 -29.40
C THR A 390 6.69 19.11 -30.13
N ASN A 391 6.93 18.45 -31.27
CA ASN A 391 5.84 18.07 -32.18
C ASN A 391 5.26 16.66 -32.00
N ALA A 392 5.54 15.90 -30.93
CA ALA A 392 5.02 14.54 -30.80
C ALA A 392 3.49 14.48 -30.57
N LEU A 393 2.92 15.46 -29.88
CA LEU A 393 1.48 15.55 -29.62
C LEU A 393 0.71 15.98 -30.88
N ASP A 394 1.23 16.98 -31.60
CA ASP A 394 0.67 17.43 -32.88
C ASP A 394 0.91 16.43 -34.02
N TYR A 395 1.99 15.64 -33.94
CA TYR A 395 2.25 14.49 -34.82
C TYR A 395 1.23 13.38 -34.57
N PHE A 396 0.84 13.10 -33.32
CA PHE A 396 -0.19 12.09 -33.03
C PHE A 396 -1.59 12.53 -33.46
N GLN A 397 -1.92 13.82 -33.28
CA GLN A 397 -3.19 14.38 -33.76
C GLN A 397 -3.24 14.45 -35.30
N ASN A 398 -2.14 14.82 -35.97
CA ASN A 398 -2.06 14.75 -37.43
C ASN A 398 -2.01 13.31 -37.97
N LEU A 399 -1.38 12.35 -37.27
CA LEU A 399 -1.34 10.94 -37.68
C LEU A 399 -2.75 10.34 -37.63
N LEU A 400 -3.56 10.70 -36.63
CA LEU A 400 -4.97 10.29 -36.53
C LEU A 400 -5.83 10.91 -37.64
N SER A 401 -5.59 12.18 -38.00
CA SER A 401 -6.27 12.83 -39.14
C SER A 401 -5.82 12.29 -40.50
N GLN A 402 -4.54 11.91 -40.66
CA GLN A 402 -3.99 11.34 -41.89
C GLN A 402 -4.36 9.85 -42.08
N LEU A 403 -4.54 9.10 -41.00
CA LEU A 403 -5.09 7.74 -41.04
C LEU A 403 -6.56 7.72 -41.47
N TYR A 404 -7.27 8.83 -41.27
CA TYR A 404 -8.63 9.07 -41.77
C TYR A 404 -8.68 9.35 -43.28
N GLU A 405 -7.58 9.83 -43.89
CA GLU A 405 -7.56 10.25 -45.30
C GLU A 405 -6.91 9.27 -46.30
N LYS A 406 -6.23 8.18 -45.87
CA LYS A 406 -5.34 7.43 -46.79
C LYS A 406 -5.58 5.97 -47.13
N LYS A 407 -6.61 5.24 -46.67
CA LYS A 407 -6.77 3.82 -47.12
C LYS A 407 -8.18 3.22 -47.07
N ILE A 408 -9.16 3.93 -47.63
CA ILE A 408 -9.93 3.28 -48.71
C ILE A 408 -8.91 3.09 -49.84
N LEU A 409 -8.53 1.85 -50.11
CA LEU A 409 -8.07 1.29 -51.41
C LEU A 409 -7.02 0.17 -51.21
N LYS A 410 -7.51 -1.04 -50.98
CA LYS A 410 -7.24 -2.27 -51.74
C LYS A 410 -8.10 -3.37 -51.11
N LYS A 411 -9.34 -3.54 -51.63
CA LYS A 411 -9.82 -4.75 -52.36
C LYS A 411 -9.54 -6.04 -51.56
N GLY A 412 -10.49 -6.85 -51.10
CA GLY A 412 -11.76 -7.26 -51.71
C GLY A 412 -11.68 -8.76 -52.07
N LYS A 413 -12.64 -9.55 -51.58
CA LYS A 413 -13.12 -10.90 -52.03
C LYS A 413 -12.39 -12.21 -51.60
N ARG A 414 -13.11 -12.96 -50.75
CA ARG A 414 -13.74 -14.30 -50.93
C ARG A 414 -12.89 -15.58 -51.23
N ILE A 415 -13.20 -16.63 -50.44
CA ILE A 415 -13.35 -18.10 -50.71
C ILE A 415 -12.26 -19.09 -50.17
N ASN A 416 -12.77 -20.05 -49.37
CA ASN A 416 -12.42 -21.46 -49.02
C ASN A 416 -11.01 -21.94 -48.56
N GLY A 417 -11.02 -22.83 -47.55
CA GLY A 417 -10.24 -24.09 -47.57
C GLY A 417 -9.27 -24.39 -46.41
N ILE A 418 -9.64 -25.38 -45.57
CA ILE A 418 -8.88 -26.55 -45.03
C ILE A 418 -7.45 -26.40 -44.46
N GLY A 419 -7.25 -27.03 -43.29
CA GLY A 419 -5.99 -27.66 -42.81
C GLY A 419 -5.06 -26.72 -42.04
N GLU A 420 -4.29 -27.09 -41.02
CA GLU A 420 -4.01 -28.35 -40.33
C GLU A 420 -3.23 -27.99 -39.05
N SER A 421 -3.12 -28.95 -38.14
CA SER A 421 -2.39 -28.93 -36.86
C SER A 421 -0.93 -28.49 -36.94
N PHE A 422 -0.35 -27.99 -35.84
CA PHE A 422 0.99 -28.43 -35.39
C PHE A 422 1.21 -28.19 -33.90
N ASP A 423 1.91 -29.15 -33.32
CA ASP A 423 2.11 -29.48 -31.91
C ASP A 423 3.61 -29.31 -31.56
N ARG A 424 3.93 -29.22 -30.25
CA ARG A 424 5.28 -29.29 -29.59
C ARG A 424 6.15 -28.02 -29.64
N TYR A 425 6.84 -27.58 -28.57
CA TYR A 425 7.75 -28.31 -27.67
C TYR A 425 7.78 -27.83 -26.19
N TYR A 426 8.10 -28.79 -25.32
CA TYR A 426 8.63 -28.72 -23.94
C TYR A 426 9.90 -27.81 -23.83
N ILE A 427 10.41 -27.33 -22.68
CA ILE A 427 11.03 -28.07 -21.54
C ILE A 427 11.22 -27.11 -20.33
N ASN A 428 11.01 -27.67 -19.13
CA ASN A 428 11.34 -27.18 -17.78
C ASN A 428 12.82 -27.46 -17.43
N PRO A 429 13.52 -26.59 -16.67
CA PRO A 429 14.37 -27.17 -15.62
C PRO A 429 14.35 -26.42 -14.28
N ARG A 430 14.06 -27.18 -13.22
CA ARG A 430 14.50 -26.97 -11.84
C ARG A 430 15.98 -27.37 -11.68
N PHE A 431 16.56 -26.86 -10.59
CA PHE A 431 17.81 -27.24 -9.89
C PHE A 431 19.06 -26.43 -10.23
N LEU A 432 19.47 -25.59 -9.27
CA LEU A 432 20.83 -25.58 -8.72
C LEU A 432 20.74 -25.32 -7.21
N ARG A 433 21.06 -26.34 -6.41
CA ARG A 433 21.66 -26.17 -5.07
C ARG A 433 23.17 -26.20 -5.25
N PRO A 434 23.95 -25.51 -4.41
CA PRO A 434 25.31 -25.94 -4.12
C PRO A 434 25.36 -26.65 -2.76
N ASN A 435 26.06 -27.77 -2.76
CA ASN A 435 26.66 -28.37 -1.57
C ASN A 435 27.71 -27.39 -1.01
N PHE A 436 27.62 -27.06 0.29
CA PHE A 436 28.72 -26.93 1.25
C PHE A 436 28.11 -26.81 2.66
#